data_AF-A0A9L0SCP5-F1
#
_entry.id   AF-A0A9L0SCP5-F1
#
_cell.length_a   1.000
_cell.length_b   1.000
_cell.length_c   1.000
_cell.angle_alpha   90.00
_cell.angle_beta   90.00
_cell.angle_gamma   90.00
#
_symmetry.space_group_name_H-M   'P 1'
#
loop_
_entity.id
_entity.type
_entity.pdbx_description
1 polymer ?
#
loop_
_entity_poly.entity_id
_entity_poly.type
_entity_poly.pdbx_seq_one_letter_code
_entity_poly.pdbx_strand_id
1 'polypeptide(L)'
;MLDMKIKINEIKKNLESLNNRADITEDTISNLEDRNIEILQMEEEKELRLKRKEKTLQEISDSIRKCNTSIIGISEGEGREKRTESLFKEIIAENFPNLGKELELQVNEVNRAPNYINVKRPPRHIVVKLAKVDDKEKTLRQQGRRK
;
A
#
# COMPACT_ATOMS: atom_id res chain seq x y z
N MET A 1 5.06 -27.72 -73.87
CA MET A 1 3.65 -27.33 -73.56
C MET A 1 3.05 -28.12 -72.40
N LEU A 2 3.23 -29.45 -72.32
CA LEU A 2 2.63 -30.29 -71.28
C LEU A 2 3.14 -29.94 -69.85
N ASP A 3 4.45 -29.74 -69.68
CA ASP A 3 5.05 -29.39 -68.38
C ASP A 3 4.55 -28.05 -67.82
N MET A 4 4.29 -27.07 -68.68
CA MET A 4 3.72 -25.79 -68.26
C MET A 4 2.29 -25.96 -67.72
N LYS A 5 1.49 -26.85 -68.34
CA LYS A 5 0.12 -27.12 -67.92
C LYS A 5 0.05 -27.80 -66.56
N ILE A 6 0.98 -28.71 -66.27
CA ILE A 6 1.12 -29.37 -64.97
C ILE A 6 1.47 -28.35 -63.89
N LYS A 7 2.48 -27.50 -64.13
CA LYS A 7 2.89 -26.44 -63.19
C LYS A 7 1.76 -25.44 -62.91
N ILE A 8 1.00 -25.04 -63.93
CA ILE A 8 -0.16 -24.15 -63.75
C ILE A 8 -1.23 -24.79 -62.85
N ASN A 9 -1.49 -26.09 -63.01
CA ASN A 9 -2.48 -26.79 -62.21
C ASN A 9 -2.05 -26.92 -60.73
N GLU A 10 -0.77 -27.15 -60.50
CA GLU A 10 -0.18 -27.19 -59.15
C GLU A 10 -0.26 -25.82 -58.46
N ILE A 11 0.05 -24.73 -59.19
CA ILE A 11 -0.12 -23.36 -58.70
C ILE A 11 -1.58 -23.08 -58.31
N LYS A 12 -2.54 -23.50 -59.14
CA LYS A 12 -3.97 -23.31 -58.83
C LYS A 12 -4.39 -24.01 -57.54
N LYS A 13 -3.97 -25.27 -57.35
CA LYS A 13 -4.26 -26.02 -56.13
C LYS A 13 -3.64 -25.38 -54.89
N ASN A 14 -2.40 -24.86 -55.03
CA ASN A 14 -1.74 -24.16 -53.93
C ASN A 14 -2.43 -22.84 -53.59
N LEU A 15 -2.90 -22.09 -54.60
CA LEU A 15 -3.67 -20.86 -54.39
C LEU A 15 -4.99 -21.15 -53.66
N GLU A 16 -5.71 -22.20 -54.05
CA GLU A 16 -6.96 -22.60 -53.40
C GLU A 16 -6.72 -23.03 -51.94
N SER A 17 -5.66 -23.80 -51.69
CA SER A 17 -5.23 -24.15 -50.33
C SER A 17 -4.84 -22.94 -49.49
N LEU A 18 -4.20 -21.94 -50.09
CA LEU A 18 -3.83 -20.70 -49.40
C LEU A 18 -5.05 -19.85 -49.09
N ASN A 19 -6.03 -19.79 -49.99
CA ASN A 19 -7.26 -19.01 -49.78
C ASN A 19 -8.07 -19.57 -48.61
N ASN A 20 -8.28 -20.89 -48.56
CA ASN A 20 -8.96 -21.52 -47.44
C ASN A 20 -8.23 -21.26 -46.11
N ARG A 21 -6.89 -21.21 -46.12
CA ARG A 21 -6.11 -20.89 -44.92
C ARG A 21 -6.27 -19.42 -44.53
N ALA A 22 -6.35 -18.51 -45.50
CA ALA A 22 -6.59 -17.09 -45.25
C ALA A 22 -7.96 -16.89 -44.59
N ASP A 23 -9.02 -17.51 -45.13
CA ASP A 23 -10.38 -17.44 -44.57
C ASP A 23 -10.42 -17.92 -43.12
N ILE A 24 -9.82 -19.09 -42.83
CA ILE A 24 -9.70 -19.60 -41.45
C ILE A 24 -8.92 -18.63 -40.56
N THR A 25 -7.86 -18.02 -41.09
CA THR A 25 -7.04 -17.08 -40.31
C THR A 25 -7.83 -15.81 -40.00
N GLU A 26 -8.60 -15.27 -40.93
CA GLU A 26 -9.47 -14.11 -40.72
C GLU A 26 -10.52 -14.38 -39.64
N ASP A 27 -11.20 -15.54 -39.70
CA ASP A 27 -12.15 -15.95 -38.66
C ASP A 27 -11.46 -16.06 -37.28
N THR A 28 -10.25 -16.62 -37.22
CA THR A 28 -9.51 -16.70 -35.95
C THR A 28 -9.11 -15.33 -35.42
N ILE A 29 -8.76 -14.38 -36.29
CA ILE A 29 -8.42 -13.02 -35.89
C ILE A 29 -9.66 -12.32 -35.33
N SER A 30 -10.81 -12.39 -36.01
CA SER A 30 -12.06 -11.79 -35.51
C SER A 30 -12.44 -12.32 -34.13
N ASN A 31 -12.36 -13.64 -33.92
CA ASN A 31 -12.64 -14.24 -32.61
C ASN A 31 -11.67 -13.77 -31.51
N LEU A 32 -10.40 -13.54 -31.85
CA LEU A 32 -9.42 -13.00 -30.90
C LEU A 32 -9.65 -11.53 -30.59
N GLU A 33 -10.07 -10.73 -31.57
CA GLU A 33 -10.43 -9.33 -31.39
C GLU A 33 -11.59 -9.17 -30.40
N ASP A 34 -12.65 -9.97 -30.56
CA ASP A 34 -13.80 -9.97 -29.65
C ASP A 34 -13.36 -10.33 -28.22
N ARG A 35 -12.55 -11.39 -28.07
CA ARG A 35 -12.02 -11.79 -26.77
C ARG A 35 -11.12 -10.72 -26.13
N ASN A 36 -10.34 -10.00 -26.93
CA ASN A 36 -9.49 -8.92 -26.42
C ASN A 36 -10.32 -7.75 -25.88
N ILE A 37 -11.45 -7.42 -26.52
CA ILE A 37 -12.38 -6.40 -26.03
C ILE A 37 -12.95 -6.80 -24.67
N GLU A 38 -13.37 -8.06 -24.50
CA GLU A 38 -13.84 -8.58 -23.22
C GLU A 38 -12.76 -8.51 -22.13
N ILE A 39 -11.52 -8.90 -22.45
CA ILE A 39 -10.39 -8.83 -21.52
C ILE A 39 -10.14 -7.39 -21.07
N LEU A 40 -10.12 -6.42 -21.99
CA LEU A 40 -9.90 -5.01 -21.66
C LEU A 40 -10.97 -4.47 -20.70
N GLN A 41 -12.24 -4.79 -20.94
CA GLN A 41 -13.33 -4.41 -20.05
C GLN A 41 -13.17 -5.03 -18.66
N MET A 42 -12.82 -6.32 -18.59
CA MET A 42 -12.57 -7.01 -17.32
C MET A 42 -11.38 -6.42 -16.55
N GLU A 43 -10.32 -5.99 -17.25
CA GLU A 43 -9.15 -5.34 -16.64
C GLU A 43 -9.50 -3.98 -16.07
N GLU A 44 -10.26 -3.16 -16.79
CA GLU A 44 -10.74 -1.86 -16.32
C GLU A 44 -11.62 -2.01 -15.06
N GLU A 45 -12.54 -2.96 -15.05
CA GLU A 45 -13.37 -3.25 -13.87
C GLU A 45 -12.52 -3.71 -12.67
N LYS A 46 -11.51 -4.56 -12.92
CA LYS A 46 -10.60 -5.03 -11.88
C LYS A 46 -9.77 -3.88 -11.31
N GLU A 47 -9.29 -2.97 -12.14
CA GLU A 47 -8.57 -1.78 -11.72
C GLU A 47 -9.44 -0.87 -10.85
N LEU A 48 -10.67 -0.59 -11.26
CA LEU A 48 -11.62 0.17 -10.47
C LEU A 48 -11.89 -0.47 -9.10
N ARG A 49 -12.01 -1.80 -9.05
CA ARG A 49 -12.18 -2.55 -7.80
C ARG A 49 -10.95 -2.46 -6.91
N LEU A 50 -9.75 -2.51 -7.46
CA LEU A 50 -8.50 -2.37 -6.71
C LEU A 50 -8.36 -0.96 -6.14
N LYS A 51 -8.63 0.07 -6.94
CA LYS A 51 -8.58 1.47 -6.50
C LYS A 51 -9.55 1.78 -5.35
N ARG A 52 -10.76 1.20 -5.39
CA ARG A 52 -11.72 1.29 -4.28
C ARG A 52 -11.17 0.63 -3.02
N LYS A 53 -10.62 -0.57 -3.12
CA LYS A 53 -10.03 -1.29 -1.99
C LYS A 53 -8.85 -0.53 -1.38
N GLU A 54 -7.97 0.01 -2.21
CA GLU A 54 -6.84 0.83 -1.78
C GLU A 54 -7.31 2.05 -0.97
N LYS A 55 -8.32 2.77 -1.47
CA LYS A 55 -8.92 3.89 -0.75
C LYS A 55 -9.47 3.46 0.61
N THR A 56 -10.21 2.34 0.68
CA THR A 56 -10.72 1.82 1.95
C THR A 56 -9.58 1.44 2.91
N LEU A 57 -8.50 0.84 2.42
CA LEU A 57 -7.33 0.51 3.24
C LEU A 57 -6.64 1.78 3.77
N GLN A 58 -6.56 2.82 2.93
CA GLN A 58 -6.03 4.12 3.33
C GLN A 58 -6.87 4.75 4.45
N GLU A 59 -8.21 4.75 4.31
CA GLU A 59 -9.14 5.26 5.33
C GLU A 59 -9.02 4.49 6.66
N ILE A 60 -8.88 3.16 6.61
CA ILE A 60 -8.65 2.33 7.81
C ILE A 60 -7.30 2.67 8.45
N SER A 61 -6.24 2.75 7.65
CA SER A 61 -4.90 3.11 8.13
C SER A 61 -4.89 4.49 8.77
N ASP A 62 -5.54 5.48 8.16
CA ASP A 62 -5.64 6.84 8.67
C ASP A 62 -6.46 6.90 9.97
N SER A 63 -7.55 6.13 10.05
CA SER A 63 -8.33 5.96 11.28
C SER A 63 -7.48 5.40 12.42
N ILE A 64 -6.70 4.34 12.17
CA ILE A 64 -5.78 3.74 13.16
C ILE A 64 -4.68 4.73 13.57
N ARG A 65 -4.11 5.45 12.61
CA ARG A 65 -3.03 6.44 12.86
C ARG A 65 -3.56 7.71 13.53
N LYS A 66 -4.87 7.96 13.48
CA LYS A 66 -5.48 9.19 14.03
C LYS A 66 -5.16 9.36 15.50
N CYS A 67 -5.07 8.29 16.30
CA CYS A 67 -4.71 8.35 17.72
C CYS A 67 -3.21 8.19 18.02
N ASN A 68 -2.37 7.97 17.02
CA ASN A 68 -0.95 7.68 17.22
C ASN A 68 -0.12 8.97 17.30
N THR A 69 0.79 9.05 18.27
CA THR A 69 1.79 10.12 18.41
C THR A 69 3.20 9.52 18.35
N SER A 70 4.14 10.25 17.75
CA SER A 70 5.55 9.83 17.69
C SER A 70 6.44 10.75 18.52
N ILE A 71 7.33 10.17 19.30
CA ILE A 71 8.37 10.87 20.04
C ILE A 71 9.72 10.51 19.41
N ILE A 72 10.47 11.53 19.01
CA ILE A 72 11.73 11.42 18.25
C ILE A 72 12.89 11.89 19.15
N GLY A 73 14.10 11.43 18.87
CA GLY A 73 15.31 11.90 19.55
C GLY A 73 15.61 11.23 20.89
N ILE A 74 14.83 10.22 21.28
CA ILE A 74 15.11 9.43 22.48
C ILE A 74 16.21 8.42 22.16
N SER A 75 17.34 8.51 22.85
CA SER A 75 18.47 7.59 22.68
C SER A 75 18.07 6.13 22.95
N GLU A 76 18.77 5.21 22.28
CA GLU A 76 18.67 3.77 22.49
C GLU A 76 19.79 3.34 23.44
N GLY A 77 19.43 2.88 24.63
CA GLY A 77 20.37 2.42 25.64
C GLY A 77 19.93 1.07 26.19
N GLU A 78 20.87 0.32 26.76
CA GLU A 78 20.62 -1.00 27.34
C GLU A 78 19.52 -0.90 28.42
N GLY A 79 18.47 -1.71 28.28
CA GLY A 79 17.31 -1.70 29.18
C GLY A 79 16.25 -0.61 28.92
N ARG A 80 16.50 0.38 28.05
CA ARG A 80 15.48 1.40 27.68
C ARG A 80 14.46 0.89 26.66
N GLU A 81 14.80 -0.15 25.91
CA GLU A 81 13.90 -0.77 24.93
C GLU A 81 12.69 -1.46 25.59
N LYS A 82 12.88 -2.10 26.74
CA LYS A 82 11.81 -2.79 27.48
C LYS A 82 10.96 -1.85 28.34
N ARG A 83 11.29 -0.56 28.37
CA ARG A 83 10.76 0.44 29.33
C ARG A 83 10.05 1.61 28.64
N THR A 84 9.52 1.39 27.44
CA THR A 84 8.96 2.46 26.60
C THR A 84 7.76 3.16 27.27
N GLU A 85 6.91 2.43 28.00
CA GLU A 85 5.80 3.03 28.76
C GLU A 85 6.29 3.92 29.92
N SER A 86 7.26 3.45 30.70
CA SER A 86 7.84 4.27 31.78
C SER A 86 8.54 5.52 31.26
N LEU A 87 9.25 5.39 30.14
CA LEU A 87 9.88 6.53 29.46
C LEU A 87 8.83 7.54 28.99
N PHE A 88 7.71 7.08 28.44
CA PHE A 88 6.61 7.96 28.06
C PHE A 88 6.06 8.73 29.27
N LYS A 89 5.80 8.04 30.39
CA LYS A 89 5.32 8.68 31.62
C LYS A 89 6.30 9.72 32.17
N GLU A 90 7.60 9.43 32.15
CA GLU A 90 8.67 10.35 32.56
C GLU A 90 8.68 11.60 31.67
N ILE A 91 8.64 11.44 30.34
CA ILE A 91 8.60 12.55 29.39
C ILE A 91 7.37 13.43 29.63
N ILE A 92 6.19 12.84 29.84
CA ILE A 92 4.96 13.59 30.12
C ILE A 92 5.05 14.31 31.47
N ALA A 93 5.60 13.69 32.52
CA ALA A 93 5.73 14.33 33.82
C ALA A 93 6.69 15.52 33.80
N GLU A 94 7.83 15.38 33.13
CA GLU A 94 8.87 16.43 33.03
C GLU A 94 8.40 17.59 32.14
N ASN A 95 7.81 17.28 31.00
CA ASN A 95 7.42 18.29 30.03
C ASN A 95 6.02 18.84 30.31
N PHE A 96 5.05 17.98 30.60
CA PHE A 96 3.64 18.34 30.70
C PHE A 96 3.06 17.98 32.07
N PRO A 97 3.55 18.59 33.16
CA PRO A 97 3.11 18.25 34.52
C PRO A 97 1.60 18.44 34.70
N ASN A 98 0.98 19.38 33.96
CA ASN A 98 -0.47 19.58 33.96
C ASN A 98 -1.22 18.44 33.25
N LEU A 99 -0.68 17.88 32.16
CA LEU A 99 -1.29 16.71 31.53
C LEU A 99 -1.22 15.48 32.44
N GLY A 100 -0.11 15.26 33.15
CA GLY A 100 0.01 14.11 34.05
C GLY A 100 -0.88 14.16 35.29
N LYS A 101 -1.33 15.35 35.71
CA LYS A 101 -2.19 15.55 36.89
C LYS A 101 -3.68 15.62 36.56
N GLU A 102 -4.03 16.15 35.39
CA GLU A 102 -5.41 16.49 35.02
C GLU A 102 -5.99 15.56 33.94
N LEU A 103 -5.12 14.94 33.12
CA LEU A 103 -5.52 13.94 32.14
C LEU A 103 -4.96 12.57 32.56
N GLU A 104 -5.84 11.66 32.97
CA GLU A 104 -5.60 10.23 32.82
C GLU A 104 -5.53 9.92 31.31
N LEU A 105 -4.41 10.24 30.66
CA LEU A 105 -4.16 9.87 29.27
C LEU A 105 -4.25 8.35 29.18
N GLN A 106 -5.34 7.85 28.60
CA GLN A 106 -5.52 6.43 28.37
C GLN A 106 -4.63 6.03 27.21
N VAL A 107 -3.50 5.41 27.54
CA VAL A 107 -2.54 4.89 26.56
C VAL A 107 -2.84 3.41 26.35
N ASN A 108 -3.07 3.03 25.10
CA ASN A 108 -3.31 1.63 24.75
C ASN A 108 -2.00 0.87 24.54
N GLU A 109 -1.01 1.50 23.94
CA GLU A 109 0.26 0.85 23.58
C GLU A 109 1.38 1.87 23.42
N VAL A 110 2.59 1.53 23.86
CA VAL A 110 3.79 2.34 23.64
C VAL A 110 4.94 1.46 23.19
N ASN A 111 5.39 1.63 21.95
CA ASN A 111 6.45 0.80 21.37
C ASN A 111 7.46 1.62 20.57
N ARG A 112 8.67 1.09 20.40
CA ARG A 112 9.67 1.62 19.46
C ARG A 112 9.37 1.14 18.04
N ALA A 113 9.51 2.03 17.06
CA ALA A 113 9.32 1.70 15.65
C ALA A 113 10.54 2.14 14.81
N PRO A 114 11.03 1.28 13.88
CA PRO A 114 10.63 -0.12 13.64
C PRO A 114 11.01 -1.09 14.79
N ASN A 115 10.47 -2.31 14.83
CA ASN A 115 10.71 -3.25 15.93
C ASN A 115 12.17 -3.75 16.02
N TYR A 116 12.97 -3.60 14.96
CA TYR A 116 14.38 -4.00 14.96
C TYR A 116 15.31 -2.79 15.10
N ILE A 117 16.42 -2.98 15.81
CA ILE A 117 17.47 -1.97 15.97
C ILE A 117 18.39 -2.00 14.75
N ASN A 118 18.76 -0.82 14.25
CA ASN A 118 19.79 -0.67 13.22
C ASN A 118 20.80 0.41 13.65
N VAL A 119 22.00 -0.02 14.00
CA VAL A 119 23.08 0.85 14.52
C VAL A 119 23.54 1.91 13.50
N LYS A 120 23.33 1.68 12.20
CA LYS A 120 23.69 2.64 11.14
C LYS A 120 22.62 3.73 10.92
N ARG A 121 21.50 3.68 11.64
CA ARG A 121 20.36 4.60 11.51
C ARG A 121 20.21 5.46 12.76
N PRO A 122 19.50 6.61 12.67
CA PRO A 122 19.15 7.37 13.86
C PRO A 122 18.32 6.53 14.84
N PRO A 123 18.31 6.90 16.14
CA PRO A 123 17.49 6.24 17.15
C PRO A 123 16.03 6.12 16.72
N ARG A 124 15.42 4.96 16.98
CA ARG A 124 14.03 4.69 16.65
C ARG A 124 13.08 5.61 17.38
N HIS A 125 11.97 5.90 16.73
CA HIS A 125 10.93 6.72 17.33
C HIS A 125 10.09 5.87 18.28
N ILE A 126 9.55 6.49 19.32
CA ILE A 126 8.53 5.87 20.17
C ILE A 126 7.17 6.21 19.59
N VAL A 127 6.37 5.20 19.25
CA VAL A 127 4.98 5.36 18.85
C VAL A 127 4.09 5.08 20.05
N VAL A 128 3.27 6.07 20.40
CA VAL A 128 2.28 6.02 21.48
C VAL A 128 0.91 5.94 20.83
N LYS A 129 0.16 4.88 21.09
CA LYS A 129 -1.24 4.75 20.71
C LYS A 129 -2.13 5.22 21.86
N LEU A 130 -2.83 6.32 21.65
CA LEU A 130 -3.79 6.84 22.61
C LEU A 130 -5.16 6.19 22.39
N ALA A 131 -5.96 6.08 23.44
CA ALA A 131 -7.31 5.51 23.35
C ALA A 131 -8.26 6.44 22.57
N LYS A 132 -8.06 7.76 22.67
CA LYS A 132 -8.92 8.77 22.04
C LYS A 132 -8.11 9.74 21.19
N VAL A 133 -8.72 10.19 20.10
CA VAL A 133 -8.16 11.25 19.23
C VAL A 133 -8.01 12.56 20.00
N ASP A 134 -8.97 12.89 20.87
CA ASP A 134 -8.97 14.12 21.65
C ASP A 134 -7.73 14.23 22.54
N ASP A 135 -7.26 13.10 23.08
CA ASP A 135 -6.05 13.03 23.92
C ASP A 135 -4.80 13.34 23.09
N LYS A 136 -4.74 12.86 21.84
CA LYS A 136 -3.68 13.23 20.89
C LYS A 136 -3.71 14.73 20.60
N GLU A 137 -4.87 15.28 20.31
CA GLU A 137 -4.94 16.69 19.99
C GLU A 137 -4.57 17.58 21.18
N LYS A 138 -4.97 17.21 22.40
CA LYS A 138 -4.61 17.93 23.63
C LYS A 138 -3.10 17.89 23.88
N THR A 139 -2.46 16.72 23.73
CA THR A 139 -0.99 16.61 23.85
C THR A 139 -0.28 17.49 22.81
N LEU A 140 -0.71 17.45 21.54
CA LEU A 140 -0.15 18.31 20.48
C LEU A 140 -0.39 19.81 20.71
N ARG A 141 -1.57 20.19 21.20
CA ARG A 141 -1.87 21.59 21.57
C ARG A 141 -0.94 22.09 22.67
N GLN A 142 -0.65 21.26 23.68
CA GLN A 142 0.25 21.64 24.76
C GLN A 142 1.72 21.72 24.30
N GLN A 143 2.15 20.87 23.36
CA GLN A 143 3.46 20.98 22.71
C GLN A 143 3.64 22.33 22.01
N GLY A 144 2.64 22.76 21.23
CA GLY A 144 2.67 24.05 20.52
C GLY A 144 2.69 25.29 21.41
N ARG A 145 2.30 25.16 22.69
CA ARG A 145 2.31 26.25 23.69
C ARG A 145 3.68 26.49 24.33
N ARG A 146 4.67 25.62 24.11
CA ARG A 146 6.03 25.78 24.65
C ARG A 146 6.90 26.80 23.87
N LYS A 147 6.30 27.75 23.15
CA LYS A 147 7.06 28.79 22.45
C LYS A 147 7.52 29.87 23.42
#